data_AF-A0A6A6NK27-F1
#
_entry.id   AF-A0A6A6NK27-F1
#
_cell.length_a   1.000
_cell.length_b   1.000
_cell.length_c   1.000
_cell.angle_alpha   90.00
_cell.angle_beta   90.00
_cell.angle_gamma   90.00
#
_symmetry.space_group_name_H-M   'P 1'
#
loop_
_entity.id
_entity.type
_entity.pdbx_description
1 polymer ?
#
loop_
_entity_poly.entity_id
_entity_poly.type
_entity_poly.pdbx_seq_one_letter_code
_entity_poly.pdbx_strand_id
1 'polypeptide(L)'
;MSTNKIDIPIMVNGCSGKMGKAVIKAADSAGLQILPVSFGSPDESGNIVQVCGNDIKIHGPPEREDVLASIYDEHPNLIVVDYTVPTAVNAMEIMAEQFPGAFSGYSLQVLESHQAGKLDTSGTAKAVISCFQKLGVSFDTDKIQMIRDPKQQIEVVCVPEEYLSGHAFHMYHLTSPDQTVSFEFQHNVCGRSIYAEGTVDAIIFLAKKIQSRADKRIYNMIDVLREGNMR
;
A
#
# COMPACT_ATOMS: atom_id res chain seq x y z
N MET A 1 -27.56 1.90 -21.51
CA MET A 1 -27.61 0.77 -20.55
C MET A 1 -27.43 1.39 -19.17
N SER A 2 -28.45 1.37 -18.31
CA SER A 2 -28.27 1.87 -16.94
C SER A 2 -27.39 0.90 -16.18
N THR A 3 -26.16 1.30 -15.87
CA THR A 3 -25.39 0.62 -14.83
C THR A 3 -26.18 0.78 -13.54
N ASN A 4 -26.55 -0.32 -12.90
CA ASN A 4 -27.14 -0.29 -11.57
C ASN A 4 -26.10 0.35 -10.64
N LYS A 5 -26.26 1.64 -10.36
CA LYS A 5 -25.36 2.37 -9.48
C LYS A 5 -25.49 1.75 -8.08
N ILE A 6 -24.40 1.20 -7.58
CA ILE A 6 -24.35 0.63 -6.25
C ILE A 6 -24.15 1.81 -5.29
N ASP A 7 -25.11 2.05 -4.41
CA ASP A 7 -25.12 3.21 -3.48
C ASP A 7 -24.16 2.99 -2.31
N ILE A 8 -22.88 2.78 -2.64
CA ILE A 8 -21.78 2.63 -1.70
C ILE A 8 -20.79 3.76 -1.99
N PRO A 9 -20.71 4.78 -1.11
CA PRO A 9 -19.75 5.87 -1.25
C PRO A 9 -18.34 5.37 -0.97
N ILE A 10 -17.41 5.72 -1.85
CA ILE A 10 -15.99 5.36 -1.75
C ILE A 10 -15.10 6.60 -1.86
N MET A 11 -14.19 6.75 -0.91
CA MET A 11 -13.12 7.73 -0.88
C MET A 11 -11.79 7.01 -1.11
N VAL A 12 -10.95 7.49 -2.02
CA VAL A 12 -9.65 6.88 -2.35
C VAL A 12 -8.53 7.87 -2.09
N ASN A 13 -7.73 7.63 -1.07
CA ASN A 13 -6.57 8.48 -0.74
C ASN A 13 -5.42 8.30 -1.73
N GLY A 14 -4.52 9.27 -1.84
CA GLY A 14 -3.42 9.23 -2.81
C GLY A 14 -3.88 9.19 -4.27
N CYS A 15 -5.02 9.84 -4.57
CA CYS A 15 -5.65 9.82 -5.90
C CYS A 15 -4.80 10.45 -7.02
N SER A 16 -3.80 11.28 -6.69
CA SER A 16 -2.83 11.86 -7.63
C SER A 16 -1.96 10.79 -8.29
N GLY A 17 -1.63 9.74 -7.53
CA GLY A 17 -0.78 8.64 -7.93
C GLY A 17 -1.42 7.70 -8.94
N LYS A 18 -0.57 6.96 -9.67
CA LYS A 18 -1.04 5.95 -10.65
C LYS A 18 -1.93 4.88 -10.01
N MET A 19 -1.70 4.56 -8.73
CA MET A 19 -2.48 3.57 -7.99
C MET A 19 -3.89 4.06 -7.67
N GLY A 20 -3.98 5.22 -7.01
CA GLY A 20 -5.27 5.86 -6.69
C GLY A 20 -6.16 5.98 -7.92
N LYS A 21 -5.60 6.42 -9.05
CA LYS A 21 -6.31 6.50 -10.34
C LYS A 21 -6.81 5.16 -10.86
N ALA A 22 -6.04 4.08 -10.68
CA ALA A 22 -6.43 2.75 -11.13
C ALA A 22 -7.62 2.21 -10.32
N VAL A 23 -7.61 2.41 -9.00
CA VAL A 23 -8.72 1.99 -8.13
C VAL A 23 -9.97 2.83 -8.37
N ILE A 24 -9.85 4.15 -8.54
CA ILE A 24 -11.00 5.00 -8.88
C ILE A 24 -11.65 4.51 -10.19
N LYS A 25 -10.85 4.18 -11.21
CA LYS A 25 -11.36 3.60 -12.47
C LYS A 25 -12.08 2.27 -12.26
N ALA A 26 -11.53 1.39 -11.42
CA ALA A 26 -12.15 0.10 -11.11
C ALA A 26 -13.48 0.29 -10.34
N ALA A 27 -13.49 1.19 -9.35
CA ALA A 27 -14.67 1.54 -8.56
C ALA A 27 -15.78 2.17 -9.43
N ASP A 28 -15.42 3.09 -10.32
CA ASP A 28 -16.33 3.70 -11.30
C ASP A 28 -16.92 2.65 -12.26
N SER A 29 -16.07 1.75 -12.78
CA SER A 29 -16.52 0.64 -13.63
C SER A 29 -17.46 -0.33 -12.90
N ALA A 30 -17.28 -0.49 -11.59
CA ALA A 30 -18.16 -1.29 -10.73
C ALA A 30 -19.45 -0.55 -10.31
N GLY A 31 -19.59 0.73 -10.66
CA GLY A 31 -20.78 1.55 -10.36
C GLY A 31 -20.85 2.08 -8.93
N LEU A 32 -19.72 2.15 -8.21
CA LEU A 32 -19.64 2.75 -6.88
C LEU A 32 -19.74 4.29 -6.96
N GLN A 33 -20.17 4.93 -5.88
CA GLN A 33 -20.19 6.40 -5.80
C GLN A 33 -18.82 6.94 -5.37
N ILE A 34 -18.04 7.43 -6.33
CA ILE A 34 -16.76 8.08 -6.03
C ILE A 34 -17.02 9.41 -5.31
N LEU A 35 -16.49 9.57 -4.10
CA LEU A 35 -16.57 10.84 -3.38
C LEU A 35 -15.50 11.83 -3.87
N PRO A 36 -15.80 13.14 -3.94
CA PRO A 36 -14.90 14.17 -4.47
C PRO A 36 -13.81 14.59 -3.47
N VAL A 37 -13.36 13.67 -2.61
CA VAL A 37 -12.40 13.94 -1.53
C VAL A 37 -11.31 12.87 -1.56
N SER A 38 -10.07 13.29 -1.35
CA SER A 38 -8.91 12.42 -1.10
C SER A 38 -8.01 13.07 -0.05
N PHE A 39 -7.32 12.27 0.76
CA PHE A 39 -6.20 12.77 1.56
C PHE A 39 -4.88 12.60 0.83
N GLY A 40 -3.98 13.57 1.01
CA GLY A 40 -2.66 13.61 0.37
C GLY A 40 -1.60 14.27 1.26
N SER A 41 -0.41 14.49 0.70
CA SER A 41 0.66 15.20 1.40
C SER A 41 0.34 16.71 1.54
N PRO A 42 1.05 17.46 2.41
CA PRO A 42 0.90 18.91 2.49
C PRO A 42 1.11 19.62 1.13
N ASP A 43 2.04 19.14 0.31
CA ASP A 43 2.36 19.73 -0.99
C ASP A 43 1.26 19.50 -2.04
N GLU A 44 0.41 18.51 -1.81
CA GLU A 44 -0.73 18.19 -2.67
C GLU A 44 -2.02 18.87 -2.21
N SER A 45 -2.03 19.50 -1.03
CA SER A 45 -3.21 20.09 -0.42
C SER A 45 -3.84 21.16 -1.34
N GLY A 46 -5.14 21.07 -1.54
CA GLY A 46 -5.89 21.98 -2.41
C GLY A 46 -5.86 21.64 -3.90
N ASN A 47 -5.01 20.70 -4.34
CA ASN A 47 -5.00 20.25 -5.73
C ASN A 47 -6.28 19.48 -6.06
N ILE A 48 -6.70 19.55 -7.33
CA ILE A 48 -7.82 18.79 -7.87
C ILE A 48 -7.26 17.76 -8.85
N VAL A 49 -7.67 16.50 -8.66
CA VAL A 49 -7.34 15.41 -9.57
C VAL A 49 -8.59 14.96 -10.30
N GLN A 50 -8.54 14.99 -11.62
CA GLN A 50 -9.65 14.54 -12.45
C GLN A 50 -9.49 13.07 -12.85
N VAL A 51 -10.47 12.23 -12.49
CA VAL A 51 -10.50 10.80 -12.82
C VAL A 51 -11.93 10.35 -13.10
N CYS A 52 -12.17 9.69 -14.24
CA CYS A 52 -13.50 9.22 -14.65
C CYS A 52 -14.59 10.33 -14.66
N GLY A 53 -14.20 11.58 -14.96
CA GLY A 53 -15.14 12.71 -14.94
C GLY A 53 -15.48 13.23 -13.54
N ASN A 54 -14.85 12.72 -12.49
CA ASN A 54 -14.95 13.24 -11.12
C ASN A 54 -13.78 14.18 -10.84
N ASP A 55 -14.08 15.33 -10.26
CA ASP A 55 -13.10 16.28 -9.74
C ASP A 55 -12.91 16.00 -8.24
N ILE A 56 -11.74 15.47 -7.87
CA ILE A 56 -11.44 15.03 -6.52
C ILE A 56 -10.47 16.01 -5.88
N LYS A 57 -10.92 16.69 -4.80
CA LYS A 57 -10.08 17.62 -4.05
C LYS A 57 -9.19 16.87 -3.06
N ILE A 58 -7.90 17.21 -3.06
CA ILE A 58 -6.93 16.69 -2.10
C ILE A 58 -6.90 17.59 -0.86
N HIS A 59 -7.07 16.97 0.30
CA HIS A 59 -7.00 17.59 1.61
C HIS A 59 -5.71 17.19 2.32
N GLY A 60 -4.99 18.19 2.84
CA GLY A 60 -3.73 18.00 3.55
C GLY A 60 -3.92 17.53 5.00
N PRO A 61 -2.83 17.12 5.69
CA PRO A 61 -2.89 16.65 7.08
C PRO A 61 -3.68 17.52 8.08
N PRO A 62 -3.57 18.86 8.07
CA PRO A 62 -4.23 19.70 9.08
C PRO A 62 -5.76 19.64 9.06
N GLU A 63 -6.36 19.32 7.91
CA GLU A 63 -7.81 19.35 7.69
C GLU A 63 -8.43 17.94 7.66
N ARG A 64 -7.63 16.87 7.81
CA ARG A 64 -8.11 15.49 7.64
C ARG A 64 -9.22 15.10 8.61
N GLU A 65 -9.05 15.44 9.89
CA GLU A 65 -10.01 15.03 10.93
C GLU A 65 -11.37 15.70 10.73
N ASP A 66 -11.39 17.02 10.54
CA ASP A 66 -12.63 17.78 10.31
C ASP A 66 -13.35 17.34 9.03
N VAL A 67 -12.59 17.17 7.94
CA VAL A 67 -13.13 16.72 6.65
C VAL A 67 -13.68 15.31 6.76
N LEU A 68 -12.94 14.39 7.39
CA LEU A 68 -13.41 13.01 7.58
C LEU A 68 -14.69 12.95 8.43
N ALA A 69 -14.77 13.75 9.50
CA ALA A 69 -15.95 13.83 10.34
C ALA A 69 -17.17 14.33 9.54
N SER A 70 -17.03 15.39 8.75
CA SER A 70 -18.11 15.92 7.92
C SER A 70 -18.61 14.90 6.90
N ILE A 71 -17.70 14.20 6.22
CA ILE A 71 -18.07 13.20 5.20
C ILE A 71 -18.76 12.01 5.87
N TYR A 72 -18.32 11.62 7.07
CA TYR A 72 -18.95 10.54 7.82
C TYR A 72 -20.41 10.88 8.18
N ASP A 73 -20.68 12.10 8.63
CA ASP A 73 -22.04 12.53 8.97
C ASP A 73 -22.98 12.49 7.74
N GLU A 74 -22.46 12.83 6.55
CA GLU A 74 -23.20 12.77 5.29
C GLU A 74 -23.32 11.35 4.73
N HIS A 75 -22.30 10.51 4.95
CA HIS A 75 -22.16 9.17 4.39
C HIS A 75 -21.76 8.16 5.48
N PRO A 76 -22.71 7.73 6.35
CA PRO A 76 -22.40 6.82 7.45
C PRO A 76 -21.94 5.41 7.00
N ASN A 77 -22.13 5.08 5.71
CA ASN A 77 -21.67 3.84 5.08
C ASN A 77 -20.42 4.03 4.20
N LEU A 78 -19.68 5.13 4.37
CA LEU A 78 -18.47 5.45 3.63
C LEU A 78 -17.41 4.34 3.75
N ILE A 79 -16.85 3.95 2.60
CA ILE A 79 -15.61 3.18 2.52
C ILE A 79 -14.46 4.13 2.19
N VAL A 80 -13.46 4.19 3.08
CA VAL A 80 -12.19 4.88 2.80
C VAL A 80 -11.14 3.84 2.44
N VAL A 81 -10.55 3.98 1.25
CA VAL A 81 -9.42 3.17 0.80
C VAL A 81 -8.15 3.97 0.98
N ASP A 82 -7.27 3.47 1.84
CA ASP A 82 -5.92 3.98 2.00
C ASP A 82 -4.90 2.91 1.62
N TYR A 83 -3.86 3.31 0.89
CA TYR A 83 -2.83 2.38 0.46
C TYR A 83 -1.79 2.24 1.55
N THR A 84 -1.61 1.01 1.99
CA THR A 84 -0.55 0.65 2.90
C THR A 84 0.43 -0.28 2.20
N VAL A 85 1.44 -0.69 2.94
CA VAL A 85 2.45 -1.65 2.50
C VAL A 85 1.82 -3.00 2.10
N PRO A 86 2.46 -3.80 1.23
CA PRO A 86 1.97 -5.14 0.92
C PRO A 86 1.69 -5.95 2.18
N THR A 87 0.66 -6.79 2.13
CA THR A 87 0.22 -7.70 3.21
C THR A 87 1.36 -8.38 3.97
N ALA A 88 2.40 -8.83 3.26
CA ALA A 88 3.55 -9.49 3.87
C ALA A 88 4.26 -8.61 4.92
N VAL A 89 4.30 -7.29 4.72
CA VAL A 89 4.89 -6.34 5.66
C VAL A 89 4.08 -6.25 6.96
N ASN A 90 2.75 -6.37 6.90
CA ASN A 90 1.92 -6.41 8.11
C ASN A 90 2.21 -7.66 8.96
N ALA A 91 2.49 -8.81 8.31
CA ALA A 91 2.91 -10.01 9.03
C ALA A 91 4.29 -9.83 9.67
N MET A 92 5.22 -9.16 8.97
CA MET A 92 6.53 -8.81 9.53
C MET A 92 6.42 -7.87 10.72
N GLU A 93 5.47 -6.92 10.71
CA GLU A 93 5.24 -6.02 11.84
C GLU A 93 4.81 -6.81 13.09
N ILE A 94 3.87 -7.74 12.95
CA ILE A 94 3.45 -8.63 14.05
C ILE A 94 4.65 -9.44 14.58
N MET A 95 5.46 -10.01 13.68
CA MET A 95 6.67 -10.74 14.07
C MET A 95 7.65 -9.86 14.84
N ALA A 96 7.86 -8.63 14.38
CA ALA A 96 8.76 -7.67 14.99
C ALA A 96 8.29 -7.20 16.37
N GLU A 97 6.98 -7.08 16.58
CA GLU A 97 6.39 -6.77 17.88
C GLU A 97 6.47 -7.95 18.86
N GLN A 98 6.28 -9.18 18.38
CA GLN A 98 6.29 -10.37 19.23
C GLN A 98 7.69 -10.83 19.62
N PHE A 99 8.69 -10.61 18.75
CA PHE A 99 10.05 -11.12 18.95
C PHE A 99 11.11 -10.01 18.81
N PRO A 100 11.03 -8.94 19.63
CA PRO A 100 12.00 -7.85 19.55
C PRO A 100 13.41 -8.36 19.78
N GLY A 101 14.36 -7.90 18.96
CA GLY A 101 15.76 -8.32 19.06
C GLY A 101 16.10 -9.72 18.52
N ALA A 102 15.16 -10.46 17.90
CA ALA A 102 15.40 -11.82 17.39
C ALA A 102 16.57 -11.95 16.38
N PHE A 103 16.88 -10.87 15.66
CA PHE A 103 17.99 -10.77 14.70
C PHE A 103 19.12 -9.86 15.22
N SER A 104 19.25 -9.68 16.54
CA SER A 104 20.34 -8.89 17.12
C SER A 104 21.71 -9.43 16.69
N GLY A 105 22.58 -8.53 16.22
CA GLY A 105 23.90 -8.87 15.71
C GLY A 105 23.93 -9.31 14.24
N TYR A 106 22.78 -9.60 13.62
CA TYR A 106 22.75 -9.85 12.17
C TYR A 106 23.03 -8.56 11.40
N SER A 107 23.67 -8.74 10.24
CA SER A 107 23.80 -7.69 9.23
C SER A 107 22.64 -7.76 8.25
N LEU A 108 22.20 -6.62 7.72
CA LEU A 108 21.16 -6.52 6.70
C LEU A 108 21.69 -5.84 5.45
N GLN A 109 21.35 -6.41 4.28
CA GLN A 109 21.50 -5.78 2.98
C GLN A 109 20.11 -5.62 2.37
N VAL A 110 19.87 -4.47 1.74
CA VAL A 110 18.57 -4.16 1.12
C VAL A 110 18.79 -3.72 -0.31
N LEU A 111 18.10 -4.39 -1.22
CA LEU A 111 18.00 -4.02 -2.62
C LEU A 111 16.54 -3.73 -2.96
N GLU A 112 16.31 -2.68 -3.73
CA GLU A 112 14.99 -2.45 -4.34
C GLU A 112 15.09 -2.02 -5.80
N SER A 113 14.11 -2.45 -6.58
CA SER A 113 13.92 -2.04 -7.98
C SER A 113 12.53 -1.49 -8.21
N HIS A 114 12.50 -0.31 -8.83
CA HIS A 114 11.31 0.44 -9.26
C HIS A 114 11.61 1.13 -10.58
N GLN A 115 10.60 1.73 -11.22
CA GLN A 115 10.77 2.42 -12.50
C GLN A 115 11.90 3.46 -12.44
N ALA A 116 12.61 3.67 -13.56
CA ALA A 116 13.74 4.61 -13.65
C ALA A 116 13.42 6.03 -13.15
N GLY A 117 12.17 6.49 -13.30
CA GLY A 117 11.73 7.81 -12.82
C GLY A 117 11.43 7.91 -11.32
N LYS A 118 11.46 6.80 -10.57
CA LYS A 118 11.24 6.80 -9.11
C LYS A 118 12.56 7.01 -8.39
N LEU A 119 12.83 8.27 -8.05
CA LEU A 119 14.09 8.69 -7.43
C LEU A 119 14.12 8.50 -5.91
N ASP A 120 12.96 8.47 -5.27
CA ASP A 120 12.83 8.28 -3.82
C ASP A 120 12.82 6.80 -3.44
N THR A 121 13.33 6.51 -2.24
CA THR A 121 13.25 5.19 -1.61
C THR A 121 11.79 4.78 -1.40
N SER A 122 11.44 3.53 -1.69
CA SER A 122 10.10 3.02 -1.43
C SER A 122 9.69 3.13 0.06
N GLY A 123 8.49 3.64 0.31
CA GLY A 123 7.86 3.61 1.63
C GLY A 123 7.74 2.17 2.17
N THR A 124 7.50 1.20 1.29
CA THR A 124 7.49 -0.22 1.64
C THR A 124 8.84 -0.71 2.13
N ALA A 125 9.94 -0.32 1.45
CA ALA A 125 11.28 -0.67 1.90
C ALA A 125 11.57 -0.12 3.29
N LYS A 126 11.22 1.14 3.54
CA LYS A 126 11.37 1.78 4.86
C LYS A 126 10.57 1.07 5.95
N ALA A 127 9.33 0.68 5.67
CA ALA A 127 8.49 -0.03 6.64
C ALA A 127 9.07 -1.41 6.99
N VAL A 128 9.55 -2.16 6.01
CA VAL A 128 10.20 -3.47 6.25
C VAL A 128 11.51 -3.31 7.03
N ILE A 129 12.33 -2.30 6.69
CA ILE A 129 13.55 -1.98 7.44
C ILE A 129 13.23 -1.63 8.89
N SER A 130 12.18 -0.84 9.14
CA SER A 130 11.71 -0.54 10.49
C SER A 130 11.34 -1.81 11.28
N CYS A 131 10.71 -2.79 10.62
CA CYS A 131 10.46 -4.10 11.23
C CYS A 131 11.76 -4.83 11.59
N PHE A 132 12.75 -4.86 10.69
CA PHE A 132 14.06 -5.46 10.99
C PHE A 132 14.84 -4.72 12.10
N GLN A 133 14.69 -3.40 12.18
CA GLN A 133 15.27 -2.61 13.28
C GLN A 133 14.64 -2.98 14.62
N LYS A 134 13.30 -3.13 14.70
CA LYS A 134 12.60 -3.67 15.88
C LYS A 134 13.08 -5.09 16.22
N LEU A 135 13.38 -5.90 15.21
CA LEU A 135 13.97 -7.24 15.37
C LEU A 135 15.46 -7.19 15.77
N GLY A 136 16.08 -6.03 15.98
CA GLY A 136 17.44 -5.89 16.54
C GLY A 136 18.54 -5.57 15.52
N VAL A 137 18.20 -5.31 14.26
CA VAL A 137 19.20 -5.03 13.22
C VAL A 137 19.61 -3.55 13.18
N SER A 138 20.92 -3.32 13.14
CA SER A 138 21.62 -2.12 12.67
C SER A 138 21.45 -1.81 11.18
N PHE A 139 20.60 -0.88 10.74
CA PHE A 139 20.56 -0.50 9.31
C PHE A 139 20.39 1.00 9.07
N ASP A 140 21.17 1.51 8.13
CA ASP A 140 21.16 2.89 7.64
C ASP A 140 20.44 2.92 6.28
N THR A 141 19.37 3.69 6.17
CA THR A 141 18.53 3.75 4.97
C THR A 141 19.27 4.28 3.74
N ASP A 142 20.37 5.01 3.92
CA ASP A 142 21.17 5.49 2.80
C ASP A 142 21.98 4.36 2.13
N LYS A 143 22.05 3.18 2.77
CA LYS A 143 22.69 1.98 2.23
C LYS A 143 21.77 1.12 1.36
N ILE A 144 20.52 1.53 1.14
CA ILE A 144 19.60 0.83 0.25
C ILE A 144 20.13 0.89 -1.17
N GLN A 145 20.31 -0.28 -1.80
CA GLN A 145 20.71 -0.37 -3.18
C GLN A 145 19.49 -0.17 -4.08
N MET A 146 19.36 1.02 -4.66
CA MET A 146 18.28 1.37 -5.56
C MET A 146 18.65 1.06 -7.00
N ILE A 147 18.13 -0.04 -7.56
CA ILE A 147 18.33 -0.39 -8.96
C ILE A 147 17.26 0.31 -9.80
N ARG A 148 17.70 1.20 -10.69
CA ARG A 148 16.84 2.02 -11.57
C ARG A 148 17.23 1.91 -13.04
N ASP A 149 18.43 1.42 -13.33
CA ASP A 149 18.93 1.20 -14.69
C ASP A 149 18.19 0.01 -15.33
N PRO A 150 17.46 0.18 -16.44
CA PRO A 150 16.66 -0.88 -17.03
C PRO A 150 17.43 -2.16 -17.38
N LYS A 151 18.71 -2.05 -17.75
CA LYS A 151 19.52 -3.24 -18.06
C LYS A 151 19.79 -4.03 -16.78
N GLN A 152 20.23 -3.37 -15.71
CA GLN A 152 20.41 -4.01 -14.41
C GLN A 152 19.10 -4.58 -13.86
N GLN A 153 17.97 -3.92 -14.11
CA GLN A 153 16.66 -4.43 -13.68
C GLN A 153 16.31 -5.76 -14.33
N ILE A 154 16.60 -5.92 -15.62
CA ILE A 154 16.37 -7.17 -16.34
C ILE A 154 17.43 -8.21 -15.97
N GLU A 155 18.71 -7.85 -16.06
CA GLU A 155 19.81 -8.81 -16.00
C GLU A 155 20.16 -9.25 -14.58
N VAL A 156 20.01 -8.35 -13.60
CA VAL A 156 20.42 -8.60 -12.20
C VAL A 156 19.21 -8.84 -11.30
N VAL A 157 18.17 -8.01 -11.44
CA VAL A 157 16.97 -8.10 -10.59
C VAL A 157 15.91 -9.04 -11.18
N CYS A 158 16.11 -9.49 -12.42
CA CYS A 158 15.20 -10.40 -13.13
C CYS A 158 13.76 -9.85 -13.26
N VAL A 159 13.62 -8.52 -13.41
CA VAL A 159 12.33 -7.88 -13.71
C VAL A 159 11.94 -8.25 -15.14
N PRO A 160 10.76 -8.84 -15.38
CA PRO A 160 10.32 -9.10 -16.74
C PRO A 160 10.17 -7.79 -17.53
N GLU A 161 10.64 -7.79 -18.78
CA GLU A 161 10.75 -6.58 -19.61
C GLU A 161 9.41 -5.81 -19.73
N GLU A 162 8.30 -6.54 -19.86
CA GLU A 162 6.95 -5.97 -19.94
C GLU A 162 6.53 -5.17 -18.69
N TYR A 163 7.15 -5.44 -17.53
CA TYR A 163 6.85 -4.78 -16.25
C TYR A 163 7.87 -3.72 -15.84
N LEU A 164 8.85 -3.36 -16.68
CA LEU A 164 9.81 -2.30 -16.36
C LEU A 164 9.14 -0.96 -16.02
N SER A 165 8.04 -0.65 -16.71
CA SER A 165 7.24 0.57 -16.47
C SER A 165 6.32 0.49 -15.23
N GLY A 166 6.32 -0.65 -14.53
CA GLY A 166 5.31 -1.00 -13.56
C GLY A 166 5.70 -2.19 -12.70
N HIS A 167 6.77 -2.10 -11.90
CA HIS A 167 7.14 -3.12 -10.93
C HIS A 167 7.53 -2.50 -9.58
N ALA A 168 7.58 -3.35 -8.55
CA ALA A 168 8.16 -3.07 -7.24
C ALA A 168 8.80 -4.37 -6.71
N PHE A 169 10.12 -4.48 -6.81
CA PHE A 169 10.87 -5.67 -6.37
C PHE A 169 11.75 -5.27 -5.19
N HIS A 170 11.76 -6.09 -4.14
CA HIS A 170 12.46 -5.81 -2.91
C HIS A 170 13.09 -7.09 -2.37
N MET A 171 14.38 -7.01 -2.04
CA MET A 171 15.13 -8.11 -1.43
C MET A 171 15.82 -7.64 -0.15
N TYR A 172 15.71 -8.45 0.89
CA TYR A 172 16.30 -8.21 2.21
C TYR A 172 17.11 -9.44 2.60
N HIS A 173 18.42 -9.26 2.73
CA HIS A 173 19.34 -10.34 3.04
C HIS A 173 19.92 -10.14 4.43
N LEU A 174 19.68 -11.08 5.33
CA LEU A 174 20.25 -11.09 6.66
C LEU A 174 21.34 -12.14 6.77
N THR A 175 22.44 -11.78 7.42
CA THR A 175 23.56 -12.70 7.65
C THR A 175 24.05 -12.63 9.08
N SER A 176 24.25 -13.78 9.71
CA SER A 176 24.70 -13.90 11.10
C SER A 176 26.13 -13.38 11.29
N PRO A 177 26.53 -12.97 12.52
CA PRO A 177 27.88 -12.47 12.79
C PRO A 177 29.01 -13.40 12.35
N ASP A 178 28.82 -14.71 12.49
CA ASP A 178 29.78 -15.75 12.13
C ASP A 178 29.69 -16.19 10.67
N GLN A 179 28.81 -15.57 9.87
CA GLN A 179 28.58 -15.82 8.46
C GLN A 179 28.03 -17.23 8.14
N THR A 180 27.55 -17.98 9.13
CA THR A 180 27.08 -19.36 8.93
C THR A 180 25.58 -19.46 8.64
N VAL A 181 24.80 -18.44 8.98
CA VAL A 181 23.35 -18.41 8.78
C VAL A 181 22.98 -17.23 7.90
N SER A 182 22.14 -17.50 6.90
CA SER A 182 21.62 -16.51 5.98
C SER A 182 20.12 -16.64 5.79
N PHE A 183 19.42 -15.51 5.79
CA PHE A 183 18.00 -15.41 5.47
C PHE A 183 17.80 -14.44 4.32
N GLU A 184 16.89 -14.77 3.40
CA GLU A 184 16.46 -13.87 2.34
C GLU A 184 14.94 -13.73 2.39
N PHE A 185 14.48 -12.48 2.33
CA PHE A 185 13.08 -12.14 2.17
C PHE A 185 12.95 -11.37 0.86
N GLN A 186 12.05 -11.82 -0.01
CA GLN A 186 11.76 -11.16 -1.27
C GLN A 186 10.25 -10.96 -1.43
N HIS A 187 9.87 -9.78 -1.90
CA HIS A 187 8.54 -9.55 -2.44
C HIS A 187 8.64 -8.78 -3.75
N ASN A 188 7.99 -9.33 -4.77
CA ASN A 188 8.07 -8.86 -6.14
C ASN A 188 6.67 -8.63 -6.66
N VAL A 189 6.40 -7.41 -7.11
CA VAL A 189 5.14 -7.07 -7.75
C VAL A 189 5.39 -6.70 -9.19
N CYS A 190 4.74 -7.47 -10.07
CA CYS A 190 4.62 -7.18 -11.50
C CYS A 190 3.28 -6.50 -11.75
N GLY A 191 3.33 -5.32 -12.38
CA GLY A 191 2.15 -4.53 -12.66
C GLY A 191 1.53 -3.93 -11.39
N ARG A 192 0.20 -3.84 -11.40
CA ARG A 192 -0.57 -3.17 -10.35
C ARG A 192 -1.85 -3.94 -9.96
N SER A 193 -2.12 -5.08 -10.60
CA SER A 193 -3.37 -5.82 -10.43
C SER A 193 -3.57 -6.29 -8.98
N ILE A 194 -2.51 -6.79 -8.33
CA ILE A 194 -2.59 -7.29 -6.95
C ILE A 194 -3.13 -6.27 -5.94
N TYR A 195 -2.86 -4.97 -6.18
CA TYR A 195 -3.37 -3.90 -5.32
C TYR A 195 -4.84 -3.58 -5.59
N ALA A 196 -5.26 -3.69 -6.85
CA ALA A 196 -6.67 -3.56 -7.22
C ALA A 196 -7.48 -4.74 -6.65
N GLU A 197 -6.97 -5.96 -6.79
CA GLU A 197 -7.56 -7.18 -6.21
C GLU A 197 -7.68 -7.07 -4.69
N GLY A 198 -6.60 -6.70 -3.99
CA GLY A 198 -6.64 -6.50 -2.54
C GLY A 198 -7.62 -5.41 -2.09
N THR A 199 -7.84 -4.39 -2.92
CA THR A 199 -8.87 -3.37 -2.67
C THR A 199 -10.28 -3.95 -2.82
N VAL A 200 -10.51 -4.78 -3.84
CA VAL A 200 -11.79 -5.50 -4.01
C VAL A 200 -12.06 -6.41 -2.82
N ASP A 201 -11.06 -7.17 -2.35
CA ASP A 201 -11.18 -8.01 -1.16
C ASP A 201 -11.55 -7.19 0.08
N ALA A 202 -10.92 -6.03 0.27
CA ALA A 202 -11.23 -5.13 1.38
C ALA A 202 -12.66 -4.58 1.29
N ILE A 203 -13.14 -4.21 0.10
CA ILE A 203 -14.52 -3.76 -0.11
C ILE A 203 -15.52 -4.88 0.20
N ILE A 204 -15.26 -6.11 -0.26
CA ILE A 204 -16.11 -7.28 0.03
C ILE A 204 -16.15 -7.56 1.54
N PHE A 205 -14.99 -7.50 2.20
CA PHE A 205 -14.90 -7.62 3.66
C PHE A 205 -15.74 -6.56 4.36
N LEU A 206 -15.59 -5.28 3.98
CA LEU A 206 -16.34 -4.18 4.58
C LEU A 206 -17.84 -4.30 4.36
N ALA A 207 -18.28 -4.69 3.15
CA ALA A 207 -19.69 -4.92 2.86
C ALA A 207 -20.30 -5.98 3.79
N LYS A 208 -19.58 -7.06 4.08
CA LYS A 208 -20.00 -8.08 5.07
C LYS A 208 -20.08 -7.52 6.49
N LYS A 209 -19.14 -6.65 6.90
CA LYS A 209 -19.16 -6.00 8.23
C LYS A 209 -20.32 -5.01 8.37
N ILE A 210 -20.68 -4.29 7.31
CA ILE A 210 -21.87 -3.43 7.27
C ILE A 210 -23.14 -4.28 7.38
N GLN A 211 -23.27 -5.34 6.57
CA GLN A 211 -24.44 -6.21 6.57
C GLN A 211 -24.67 -6.89 7.93
N SER A 212 -23.60 -7.29 8.60
CA SER A 212 -23.65 -7.87 9.94
C SER A 212 -23.79 -6.85 11.07
N ARG A 213 -23.82 -5.55 10.75
CA ARG A 213 -23.88 -4.45 11.72
C ARG A 213 -22.77 -4.51 12.78
N ALA A 214 -21.56 -4.92 12.38
CA ALA A 214 -20.42 -5.04 13.30
C ALA A 214 -20.16 -3.73 14.05
N ASP A 215 -19.80 -3.80 15.34
CA ASP A 215 -19.56 -2.60 16.16
C ASP A 215 -18.26 -1.88 15.76
N LYS A 216 -17.25 -2.63 15.33
CA LYS A 216 -16.00 -2.07 14.78
C LYS A 216 -16.29 -1.37 13.44
N ARG A 217 -15.79 -0.15 13.28
CA ARG A 217 -16.00 0.69 12.08
C ARG A 217 -14.73 0.96 11.28
N ILE A 218 -13.58 1.03 11.95
CA ILE A 218 -12.28 1.25 11.31
C ILE A 218 -11.58 -0.10 11.22
N TYR A 219 -11.18 -0.47 10.01
CA TYR A 219 -10.49 -1.72 9.72
C TYR A 219 -9.20 -1.44 8.97
N ASN A 220 -8.21 -2.31 9.14
CA ASN A 220 -6.99 -2.30 8.35
C ASN A 220 -6.86 -3.61 7.56
N MET A 221 -5.80 -3.73 6.75
CA MET A 221 -5.58 -4.95 5.98
C MET A 221 -5.30 -6.18 6.86
N ILE A 222 -4.83 -6.03 8.10
CA ILE A 222 -4.71 -7.17 9.03
C ILE A 222 -6.09 -7.74 9.37
N ASP A 223 -7.09 -6.88 9.57
CA ASP A 223 -8.47 -7.33 9.81
C ASP A 223 -9.03 -8.10 8.61
N VAL A 224 -8.82 -7.57 7.39
CA VAL A 224 -9.23 -8.22 6.13
C VAL A 224 -8.59 -9.60 5.99
N LEU A 225 -7.29 -9.69 6.27
CA LEU A 225 -6.52 -10.93 6.18
C LEU A 225 -6.94 -11.98 7.21
N ARG A 226 -7.23 -11.56 8.44
CA ARG A 226 -7.66 -12.46 9.53
C ARG A 226 -9.00 -13.13 9.26
N GLU A 227 -9.85 -12.53 8.43
CA GLU A 227 -11.13 -13.15 8.03
C GLU A 227 -10.92 -14.40 7.15
N GLY A 228 -9.72 -14.58 6.57
CA GLY A 228 -9.31 -15.82 5.92
C GLY A 228 -9.97 -16.13 4.57
N ASN A 229 -10.68 -15.16 3.96
CA ASN A 229 -11.42 -15.35 2.71
C ASN A 229 -11.14 -14.24 1.70
N MET A 230 -9.87 -14.11 1.29
CA MET A 230 -9.52 -13.26 0.15
C MET A 230 -9.82 -14.04 -1.14
N ARG A 231 -11.00 -13.75 -1.69
CA ARG A 231 -11.56 -13.96 -3.04
C ARG A 231 -13.08 -13.77 -3.00
#